data_AF-A0A0Q9K0D1-F1
#
_entry.id   AF-A0A0Q9K0D1-F1
#
_cell.length_a   1.000
_cell.length_b   1.000
_cell.length_c   1.000
_cell.angle_alpha   90.00
_cell.angle_beta   90.00
_cell.angle_gamma   90.00
#
_symmetry.space_group_name_H-M   'P 1'
#
loop_
_entity.id
_entity.type
_entity.pdbx_description
1 polymer ?
#
loop_
_entity_poly.entity_id
_entity_poly.type
_entity_poly.pdbx_seq_one_letter_code
_entity_poly.pdbx_strand_id
1 'polypeptide(L)'
;MKSSPYAVWSPELNDPSGLRKASDPETDNHGAGHAEGRGQTMVIDKGLGRNAFMDLIEIAADYIDCVKFGFGTAPLYNTELLLYKIKLAKRNNITVMPGGTLLETAVQQDVVPAFFDTICSLGFNGIEVSDGTIELSRSKRTELIQEGRKRGLRVVTEYGKKLSGSLIDATLLAITAEGDWEAGAELVTIEARESGVGVGLFDADGECREEVLESILEFVPDTKRIMWEAPLKHQQVHLLRKFGSDVHLGNISPNDTLSLETLRRGLRSDTFGFGIQEKPVKANYYMI
;
A
#
# COMPACT_ATOMS: atom_id res chain seq x y z
N MET A 1 0.09 -5.10 29.88
CA MET A 1 0.20 -6.41 29.18
C MET A 1 -0.68 -6.34 27.96
N LYS A 2 -0.12 -6.29 26.74
CA LYS A 2 -0.91 -6.53 25.53
C LYS A 2 -1.23 -8.02 25.54
N SER A 3 -2.41 -8.40 26.02
CA SER A 3 -2.94 -9.75 25.80
C SER A 3 -3.17 -9.85 24.30
N SER A 4 -2.22 -10.43 23.58
CA SER A 4 -2.38 -10.58 22.15
C SER A 4 -3.63 -11.45 21.88
N PRO A 5 -4.49 -11.09 20.90
CA PRO A 5 -5.62 -11.91 20.50
C PRO A 5 -5.24 -13.35 20.10
N TYR A 6 -3.94 -13.65 19.95
CA TYR A 6 -3.40 -15.01 19.88
C TYR A 6 -3.78 -15.94 21.05
N ALA A 7 -4.32 -15.41 22.17
CA ALA A 7 -4.57 -16.21 23.37
C ALA A 7 -5.95 -16.88 23.46
N VAL A 8 -6.94 -16.51 22.62
CA VAL A 8 -8.33 -17.01 22.73
C VAL A 8 -8.78 -17.81 21.51
N TRP A 9 -8.40 -17.40 20.30
CA TRP A 9 -8.73 -18.11 19.06
C TRP A 9 -7.65 -19.14 18.73
N SER A 10 -8.05 -20.30 18.21
CA SER A 10 -7.06 -21.28 17.75
C SER A 10 -6.24 -20.70 16.59
N PRO A 11 -4.96 -21.08 16.43
CA PRO A 11 -4.13 -20.59 15.34
C PRO A 11 -4.78 -20.80 13.96
N GLU A 12 -5.48 -21.92 13.77
CA GLU A 12 -6.17 -22.28 12.52
C GLU A 12 -7.39 -21.39 12.25
N LEU A 13 -8.02 -20.82 13.28
CA LEU A 13 -9.10 -19.85 13.11
C LEU A 13 -8.57 -18.43 12.97
N ASN A 14 -7.39 -18.15 13.52
CA ASN A 14 -6.77 -16.84 13.42
C ASN A 14 -6.20 -16.61 12.02
N ASP A 15 -5.52 -17.60 11.45
CA ASP A 15 -5.07 -17.58 10.06
C ASP A 15 -5.22 -18.98 9.42
N PRO A 16 -6.39 -19.30 8.87
CA PRO A 16 -6.61 -20.55 8.14
C PRO A 16 -5.65 -20.76 6.97
N SER A 17 -5.15 -19.68 6.35
CA SER A 17 -4.23 -19.79 5.23
C SER A 17 -2.86 -20.30 5.67
N GLY A 18 -2.43 -19.97 6.90
CA GLY A 18 -1.08 -20.23 7.40
C GLY A 18 0.02 -19.42 6.68
N LEU A 19 -0.35 -18.51 5.79
CA LEU A 19 0.58 -17.71 4.98
C LEU A 19 0.80 -16.31 5.57
N ARG A 20 -0.05 -15.86 6.51
CA ARG A 20 0.00 -14.50 7.03
C ARG A 20 0.93 -14.42 8.24
N LYS A 21 2.23 -14.23 7.97
CA LYS A 21 3.21 -13.91 9.02
C LYS A 21 2.81 -12.64 9.77
N ALA A 22 2.95 -12.64 11.09
CA ALA A 22 2.86 -11.42 11.89
C ALA A 22 3.99 -10.45 11.48
N SER A 23 3.73 -9.15 11.55
CA SER A 23 4.80 -8.15 11.50
C SER A 23 5.70 -8.36 12.73
N ASP A 24 6.98 -8.65 12.53
CA ASP A 24 7.95 -8.75 13.62
C ASP A 24 8.61 -7.38 13.83
N PRO A 25 8.30 -6.68 14.94
CA PRO A 25 8.85 -5.36 15.21
C PRO A 25 10.36 -5.36 15.47
N GLU A 26 11.01 -6.50 15.74
CA GLU A 26 12.47 -6.55 15.95
C GLU A 26 13.25 -6.53 14.62
N THR A 27 12.69 -7.06 13.53
CA THR A 27 13.33 -7.05 12.20
C THR A 27 13.09 -5.76 11.42
N ASP A 28 12.00 -5.04 11.71
CA ASP A 28 11.58 -3.84 10.96
C ASP A 28 12.31 -2.54 11.40
N ASN A 29 13.11 -2.58 12.47
CA ASN A 29 13.77 -1.39 13.07
C ASN A 29 15.02 -0.90 12.32
N HIS A 30 15.43 -1.56 11.23
CA HIS A 30 16.67 -1.25 10.50
C HIS A 30 16.45 -0.68 9.10
N GLY A 31 15.45 0.19 8.90
CA GLY A 31 15.36 1.06 7.71
C GLY A 31 15.30 0.34 6.34
N ALA A 32 15.17 -0.99 6.35
CA ALA A 32 15.10 -1.87 5.20
C ALA A 32 14.48 -3.20 5.69
N GLY A 33 13.32 -3.53 5.14
CA GLY A 33 12.72 -4.86 5.27
C GLY A 33 11.50 -4.90 6.19
N HIS A 34 10.34 -4.48 5.67
CA HIS A 34 9.10 -5.14 6.08
C HIS A 34 9.26 -6.65 5.85
N ALA A 35 8.79 -7.48 6.78
CA ALA A 35 8.89 -8.95 6.72
C ALA A 35 8.74 -9.49 5.28
N GLU A 36 9.84 -9.99 4.71
CA GLU A 36 9.88 -10.50 3.34
C GLU A 36 8.72 -11.50 3.11
N GLY A 37 7.89 -11.20 2.10
CA GLY A 37 6.75 -12.03 1.72
C GLY A 37 5.42 -11.69 2.40
N ARG A 38 5.31 -10.63 3.22
CA ARG A 38 4.00 -10.14 3.70
C ARG A 38 3.43 -9.07 2.76
N GLY A 39 2.24 -9.31 2.21
CA GLY A 39 1.56 -8.33 1.37
C GLY A 39 1.20 -7.06 2.12
N GLN A 40 1.69 -5.92 1.61
CA GLN A 40 1.50 -4.61 2.21
C GLN A 40 0.08 -4.07 1.99
N THR A 41 -0.38 -3.27 2.96
CA THR A 41 -1.64 -2.54 2.93
C THR A 41 -1.37 -1.05 3.07
N MET A 42 -1.64 -0.28 2.02
CA MET A 42 -1.70 1.18 2.10
C MET A 42 -3.15 1.66 2.24
N VAL A 43 -3.46 2.26 3.38
CA VAL A 43 -4.75 2.90 3.66
C VAL A 43 -4.72 4.35 3.17
N ILE A 44 -5.80 4.80 2.53
CA ILE A 44 -5.98 6.20 2.13
C ILE A 44 -6.84 6.95 3.16
N ASP A 45 -6.28 8.01 3.74
CA ASP A 45 -6.99 8.91 4.65
C ASP A 45 -7.31 10.23 3.95
N LYS A 46 -8.60 10.51 3.79
CA LYS A 46 -9.12 11.67 3.07
C LYS A 46 -9.66 12.78 3.98
N GLY A 47 -9.51 12.66 5.29
CA GLY A 47 -10.14 13.60 6.23
C GLY A 47 -10.57 13.01 7.55
N LEU A 48 -10.02 11.87 8.00
CA LEU A 48 -10.43 11.30 9.29
C LEU A 48 -10.15 12.27 10.43
N GLY A 49 -11.14 12.48 11.29
CA GLY A 49 -10.99 13.23 12.54
C GLY A 49 -10.10 12.50 13.54
N ARG A 50 -9.74 13.17 14.64
CA ARG A 50 -8.84 12.63 15.68
C ARG A 50 -9.28 11.25 16.18
N ASN A 51 -10.54 11.12 16.56
CA ASN A 51 -11.06 9.91 17.18
C ASN A 51 -11.19 8.78 16.15
N ALA A 52 -11.75 9.05 14.97
CA ALA A 52 -11.84 8.05 13.91
C ALA A 52 -10.47 7.51 13.47
N PHE A 53 -9.45 8.37 13.42
CA PHE A 53 -8.08 7.92 13.14
C PHE A 53 -7.49 7.11 14.30
N MET A 54 -7.75 7.52 15.54
CA MET A 54 -7.34 6.75 16.72
C MET A 54 -7.96 5.35 16.73
N ASP A 55 -9.27 5.27 16.51
CA ASP A 55 -10.02 4.02 16.47
C ASP A 55 -9.47 3.11 15.36
N LEU A 56 -9.19 3.64 14.16
CA LEU A 56 -8.55 2.89 13.07
C LEU A 56 -7.23 2.25 13.50
N ILE A 57 -6.33 3.05 14.09
CA ILE A 57 -5.02 2.57 14.51
C ILE A 57 -5.15 1.55 15.65
N GLU A 58 -6.07 1.77 16.59
CA GLU A 58 -6.30 0.86 17.70
C GLU A 58 -6.77 -0.53 17.23
N ILE A 59 -7.64 -0.59 16.23
CA ILE A 59 -8.21 -1.87 15.77
C ILE A 59 -7.38 -2.58 14.71
N ALA A 60 -6.57 -1.85 13.93
CA ALA A 60 -5.99 -2.41 12.71
C ALA A 60 -4.52 -2.07 12.45
N ALA A 61 -3.80 -1.44 13.39
CA ALA A 61 -2.38 -1.09 13.21
C ALA A 61 -1.52 -2.25 12.68
N ASP A 62 -1.70 -3.46 13.21
CA ASP A 62 -0.91 -4.64 12.83
C ASP A 62 -1.12 -5.07 11.36
N TYR A 63 -2.14 -4.53 10.69
CA TYR A 63 -2.53 -4.87 9.30
C TYR A 63 -2.36 -3.70 8.33
N ILE A 64 -1.82 -2.58 8.79
CA ILE A 64 -1.54 -1.37 7.99
C ILE A 64 -0.03 -1.20 7.91
N ASP A 65 0.51 -1.07 6.69
CA ASP A 65 1.93 -0.79 6.47
C ASP A 65 2.16 0.69 6.16
N CYS A 66 1.18 1.31 5.48
CA CYS A 66 1.24 2.70 5.12
C CYS A 66 -0.11 3.41 5.23
N VAL A 67 -0.09 4.68 5.63
CA VAL A 67 -1.20 5.63 5.50
C VAL A 67 -0.79 6.76 4.56
N LYS A 68 -1.54 6.90 3.47
CA LYS A 68 -1.45 8.04 2.54
C LYS A 68 -2.52 9.08 2.93
N PHE A 69 -2.11 10.29 3.32
CA PHE A 69 -3.06 11.41 3.35
C PHE A 69 -3.37 11.83 1.93
N GLY A 70 -4.59 11.52 1.48
CA GLY A 70 -4.96 11.56 0.07
C GLY A 70 -4.65 12.91 -0.58
N PHE A 71 -4.14 12.83 -1.82
CA PHE A 71 -4.01 13.95 -2.75
C PHE A 71 -3.30 15.17 -2.12
N GLY A 72 -4.01 16.26 -1.87
CA GLY A 72 -3.50 17.49 -1.27
C GLY A 72 -4.14 17.82 0.07
N THR A 73 -4.60 16.83 0.83
CA THR A 73 -5.34 17.07 2.08
C THR A 73 -4.46 17.56 3.24
N ALA A 74 -3.18 17.18 3.29
CA ALA A 74 -2.31 17.47 4.43
C ALA A 74 -2.27 18.97 4.84
N PRO A 75 -2.13 19.94 3.92
CA PRO A 75 -2.15 21.37 4.26
C PRO A 75 -3.50 21.88 4.79
N LEU A 76 -4.60 21.14 4.61
CA LEU A 76 -5.94 21.57 5.05
C LEU A 76 -6.24 21.20 6.50
N TYR A 77 -5.46 20.31 7.10
CA TYR A 77 -5.63 19.95 8.51
C TYR A 77 -5.18 21.09 9.42
N ASN A 78 -5.86 21.25 10.56
CA ASN A 78 -5.25 21.93 11.69
C ASN A 78 -3.92 21.23 12.05
N THR A 79 -2.84 22.00 12.22
CA THR A 79 -1.49 21.48 12.43
C THR A 79 -1.39 20.53 13.62
N GLU A 80 -2.08 20.82 14.74
CA GLU A 80 -2.06 19.94 15.92
C GLU A 80 -2.72 18.59 15.64
N LEU A 81 -3.78 18.57 14.84
CA LEU A 81 -4.44 17.34 14.42
C LEU A 81 -3.53 16.53 13.49
N LEU A 82 -2.90 17.18 12.51
CA LEU A 82 -1.99 16.49 11.59
C LEU A 82 -0.80 15.87 12.34
N LEU A 83 -0.14 16.63 13.22
CA LEU A 83 0.95 16.15 14.06
C LEU A 83 0.52 14.98 14.95
N TYR A 84 -0.68 15.04 15.52
CA TYR A 84 -1.24 13.93 16.30
C TYR A 84 -1.34 12.64 15.46
N LYS A 85 -1.93 12.72 14.26
CA LYS A 85 -2.14 11.55 13.39
C LYS A 85 -0.81 10.95 12.94
N ILE A 86 0.13 11.78 12.49
CA ILE A 86 1.49 11.33 12.10
C ILE A 86 2.18 10.63 13.27
N LYS A 87 2.17 11.24 14.46
CA LYS A 87 2.82 10.66 15.64
C LYS A 87 2.19 9.34 16.08
N LEU A 88 0.86 9.24 16.02
CA LEU A 88 0.14 8.03 16.39
C LEU A 88 0.43 6.87 15.44
N ALA A 89 0.40 7.09 14.13
CA ALA A 89 0.72 6.06 13.14
C ALA A 89 2.19 5.61 13.27
N LYS A 90 3.14 6.55 13.40
CA LYS A 90 4.56 6.21 13.58
C LYS A 90 4.85 5.41 14.85
N ARG A 91 4.13 5.68 15.94
CA ARG A 91 4.24 4.89 17.19
C ARG A 91 3.79 3.44 17.03
N ASN A 92 3.05 3.15 15.97
CA ASN A 92 2.62 1.81 15.60
C ASN A 92 3.35 1.29 14.35
N ASN A 93 4.55 1.83 14.06
CA ASN A 93 5.42 1.41 12.95
C ASN A 93 4.80 1.55 11.55
N ILE A 94 3.82 2.43 11.38
CA ILE A 94 3.17 2.69 10.10
C ILE A 94 3.93 3.81 9.37
N THR A 95 4.21 3.59 8.08
CA THR A 95 4.70 4.67 7.21
C THR A 95 3.58 5.66 6.95
N VAL A 96 3.82 6.94 7.14
CA VAL A 96 2.86 8.01 6.86
C VAL A 96 3.45 8.90 5.79
N MET A 97 2.67 9.18 4.75
CA MET A 97 3.08 10.03 3.63
C MET A 97 1.96 10.95 3.16
N PRO A 98 2.27 12.16 2.65
CA PRO A 98 1.32 12.93 1.86
C PRO A 98 1.11 12.27 0.50
N GLY A 99 -0.04 12.52 -0.13
CA GLY A 99 -0.30 12.11 -1.51
C GLY A 99 0.60 12.84 -2.51
N GLY A 100 0.96 12.16 -3.60
CA GLY A 100 1.90 12.65 -4.60
C GLY A 100 1.41 13.89 -5.34
N THR A 101 0.08 14.08 -5.42
CA THR A 101 -0.53 15.31 -5.97
C THR A 101 -0.07 16.57 -5.23
N LEU A 102 0.22 16.46 -3.92
CA LEU A 102 0.76 17.59 -3.17
C LEU A 102 2.22 17.91 -3.58
N LEU A 103 3.04 16.89 -3.85
CA LEU A 103 4.38 17.08 -4.37
C LEU A 103 4.33 17.63 -5.81
N GLU A 104 3.43 17.13 -6.66
CA GLU A 104 3.19 17.68 -8.01
C GLU A 104 2.83 19.17 -7.93
N THR A 105 1.99 19.57 -6.96
CA THR A 105 1.68 20.98 -6.70
C THR A 105 2.93 21.78 -6.33
N ALA A 106 3.80 21.23 -5.46
CA ALA A 106 5.04 21.89 -5.07
C ALA A 106 6.02 22.05 -6.25
N VAL A 107 6.06 21.09 -7.17
CA VAL A 107 6.84 21.21 -8.42
C VAL A 107 6.26 22.32 -9.30
N GLN A 108 4.94 22.32 -9.53
CA GLN A 108 4.27 23.31 -10.36
C GLN A 108 4.45 24.76 -9.85
N GLN A 109 4.54 24.92 -8.53
CA GLN A 109 4.70 26.23 -7.87
C GLN A 109 6.18 26.59 -7.60
N ASP A 110 7.14 25.74 -8.00
CA ASP A 110 8.58 25.93 -7.75
C ASP A 110 8.95 26.08 -6.26
N VAL A 111 8.30 25.29 -5.39
CA VAL A 111 8.51 25.29 -3.93
C VAL A 111 8.90 23.92 -3.37
N VAL A 112 9.49 23.06 -4.21
CA VAL A 112 9.93 21.69 -3.82
C VAL A 112 10.82 21.68 -2.57
N PRO A 113 11.82 22.57 -2.40
CA PRO A 113 12.63 22.58 -1.17
C PRO A 113 11.79 22.83 0.09
N ALA A 114 10.89 23.82 0.03
CA ALA A 114 10.00 24.16 1.15
C ALA A 114 9.02 23.02 1.47
N PHE A 115 8.53 22.32 0.44
CA PHE A 115 7.70 21.12 0.62
C PHE A 115 8.44 20.04 1.42
N PHE A 116 9.66 19.67 1.00
CA PHE A 116 10.44 18.65 1.69
C PHE A 116 10.81 19.05 3.13
N ASP A 117 11.21 20.31 3.34
CA ASP A 117 11.47 20.84 4.68
C ASP A 117 10.23 20.74 5.58
N THR A 118 9.06 21.08 5.03
CA THR A 118 7.79 21.03 5.75
C THR A 118 7.41 19.61 6.13
N ILE A 119 7.40 18.65 5.19
CA ILE A 119 6.96 17.28 5.50
C ILE A 119 7.90 16.61 6.51
N CYS A 120 9.21 16.86 6.41
CA CYS A 120 10.18 16.38 7.39
C CYS A 120 9.95 16.99 8.77
N SER A 121 9.68 18.31 8.84
CA SER A 121 9.40 19.00 10.12
C SER A 121 8.13 18.52 10.81
N LEU A 122 7.10 18.16 10.03
CA LEU A 122 5.86 17.56 10.53
C LEU A 122 6.03 16.11 10.98
N GLY A 123 7.16 15.49 10.63
CA GLY A 123 7.54 14.16 11.06
C GLY A 123 7.05 13.04 10.13
N PHE A 124 6.62 13.34 8.90
CA PHE A 124 6.38 12.31 7.89
C PHE A 124 7.64 11.44 7.71
N ASN A 125 7.43 10.14 7.52
CA ASN A 125 8.50 9.15 7.30
C ASN A 125 8.40 8.45 5.94
N GLY A 126 7.44 8.86 5.09
CA GLY A 126 7.37 8.46 3.70
C GLY A 126 6.98 9.61 2.79
N ILE A 127 7.15 9.39 1.49
CA ILE A 127 6.75 10.30 0.41
C ILE A 127 6.29 9.49 -0.81
N GLU A 128 5.24 9.99 -1.46
CA GLU A 128 4.80 9.53 -2.78
C GLU A 128 5.33 10.48 -3.87
N VAL A 129 5.99 9.94 -4.89
CA VAL A 129 6.42 10.69 -6.08
C VAL A 129 5.59 10.24 -7.28
N SER A 130 4.82 11.17 -7.85
CA SER A 130 3.91 10.92 -8.96
C SER A 130 4.03 12.02 -10.03
N ASP A 131 3.53 11.73 -11.22
CA ASP A 131 3.35 12.68 -12.33
C ASP A 131 1.99 12.46 -13.00
N GLY A 132 0.95 12.15 -12.19
CA GLY A 132 -0.38 11.82 -12.71
C GLY A 132 -1.15 13.03 -13.22
N THR A 133 -0.80 14.24 -12.76
CA THR A 133 -1.47 15.52 -13.07
C THR A 133 -0.57 16.47 -13.88
N ILE A 134 0.74 16.44 -13.63
CA ILE A 134 1.75 17.23 -14.36
C ILE A 134 2.68 16.32 -15.17
N GLU A 135 3.41 16.88 -16.12
CA GLU A 135 4.49 16.15 -16.79
C GLU A 135 5.81 16.39 -16.03
N LEU A 136 6.48 15.30 -15.65
CA LEU A 136 7.83 15.34 -15.11
C LEU A 136 8.81 14.74 -16.10
N SER A 137 9.95 15.41 -16.31
CA SER A 137 11.07 14.75 -16.99
C SER A 137 11.61 13.61 -16.13
N ARG A 138 12.19 12.58 -16.77
CA ARG A 138 12.86 11.47 -16.07
C ARG A 138 13.91 11.97 -15.08
N SER A 139 14.69 12.99 -15.46
CA SER A 139 15.70 13.59 -14.58
C SER A 139 15.08 14.23 -13.35
N LYS A 140 13.99 15.00 -13.49
CA LYS A 140 13.33 15.64 -12.36
C LYS A 140 12.67 14.61 -11.44
N ARG A 141 12.02 13.59 -12.00
CA ARG A 141 11.46 12.48 -11.22
C ARG A 141 12.53 11.77 -10.39
N THR A 142 13.68 11.45 -11.00
CA THR A 142 14.83 10.85 -10.29
C THR A 142 15.38 11.76 -9.20
N GLU A 143 15.50 13.07 -9.44
CA GLU A 143 15.91 14.06 -8.43
C GLU A 143 14.97 14.04 -7.22
N LEU A 144 13.65 14.03 -7.44
CA LEU A 144 12.65 13.99 -6.37
C LEU A 144 12.74 12.70 -5.54
N ILE A 145 12.92 11.55 -6.18
CA ILE A 145 13.10 10.25 -5.52
C ILE A 145 14.37 10.28 -4.65
N GLN A 146 15.49 10.73 -5.22
CA GLN A 146 16.78 10.79 -4.52
C GLN A 146 16.75 11.79 -3.37
N GLU A 147 16.07 12.93 -3.51
CA GLU A 147 15.92 13.89 -2.41
C GLU A 147 15.09 13.32 -1.26
N GLY A 148 14.01 12.59 -1.56
CA GLY A 148 13.25 11.85 -0.55
C GLY A 148 14.12 10.84 0.21
N ARG A 149 14.90 10.05 -0.52
CA ARG A 149 15.85 9.07 0.05
C ARG A 149 16.92 9.74 0.92
N LYS A 150 17.51 10.83 0.44
CA LYS A 150 18.53 11.61 1.16
C LYS A 150 18.01 12.16 2.49
N ARG A 151 16.71 12.48 2.56
CA ARG A 151 16.04 12.94 3.79
C ARG A 151 15.59 11.80 4.72
N GLY A 152 15.91 10.56 4.40
CA GLY A 152 15.55 9.39 5.19
C GLY A 152 14.08 9.01 5.10
N LEU A 153 13.38 9.46 4.05
CA LEU A 153 11.99 9.08 3.79
C LEU A 153 11.94 7.74 3.04
N ARG A 154 10.94 6.92 3.38
CA ARG A 154 10.52 5.82 2.52
C ARG A 154 9.89 6.41 1.25
N VAL A 155 10.42 6.05 0.09
CA VAL A 155 9.93 6.59 -1.19
C VAL A 155 9.10 5.52 -1.90
N VAL A 156 7.84 5.83 -2.13
CA VAL A 156 6.95 5.10 -3.03
C VAL A 156 6.73 5.98 -4.25
N THR A 157 6.72 5.41 -5.43
CA THR A 157 6.34 6.15 -6.64
C THR A 157 4.98 5.70 -7.12
N GLU A 158 4.32 6.51 -7.94
CA GLU A 158 3.05 6.17 -8.58
C GLU A 158 3.21 6.29 -10.09
N TYR A 159 2.62 5.34 -10.82
CA TYR A 159 2.53 5.33 -12.27
C TYR A 159 1.07 5.24 -12.70
N GLY A 160 0.67 6.18 -13.55
CA GLY A 160 -0.68 6.33 -14.07
C GLY A 160 -0.97 7.78 -14.38
N LYS A 161 -1.90 8.03 -15.30
CA LYS A 161 -2.41 9.39 -15.57
C LYS A 161 -3.79 9.53 -14.95
N LYS A 162 -4.08 10.72 -14.43
CA LYS A 162 -5.36 11.07 -13.81
C LYS A 162 -6.42 11.45 -14.86
N LEU A 163 -6.35 10.91 -16.08
CA LEU A 163 -7.35 11.17 -17.11
C LEU A 163 -8.24 9.95 -17.28
N SER A 164 -9.56 10.15 -17.26
CA SER A 164 -10.52 9.06 -17.49
C SER A 164 -10.22 8.39 -18.84
N GLY A 165 -10.09 7.07 -18.85
CA GLY A 165 -9.78 6.30 -20.06
C GLY A 165 -8.30 6.24 -20.44
N SER A 166 -7.37 6.77 -19.65
CA SER A 166 -5.94 6.51 -19.87
C SER A 166 -5.63 5.03 -19.60
N LEU A 167 -5.14 4.34 -20.62
CA LEU A 167 -4.66 2.96 -20.50
C LEU A 167 -3.20 2.96 -20.01
N ILE A 168 -2.84 1.91 -19.28
CA ILE A 168 -1.45 1.67 -18.87
C ILE A 168 -0.68 1.15 -20.08
N ASP A 169 0.36 1.88 -20.47
CA ASP A 169 1.43 1.35 -21.32
C ASP A 169 2.37 0.53 -20.43
N ALA A 170 2.32 -0.80 -20.58
CA ALA A 170 3.11 -1.74 -19.78
C ALA A 170 4.63 -1.64 -20.04
N THR A 171 5.04 -1.30 -21.27
CA THR A 171 6.46 -1.13 -21.61
C THR A 171 7.00 0.13 -20.97
N LEU A 172 6.27 1.24 -21.08
CA LEU A 172 6.67 2.49 -20.41
C LEU A 172 6.61 2.38 -18.88
N LEU A 173 5.65 1.63 -18.34
CA LEU A 173 5.60 1.30 -16.92
C LEU A 173 6.87 0.56 -16.49
N ALA A 174 7.26 -0.50 -17.20
CA ALA A 174 8.46 -1.27 -16.87
C ALA A 174 9.72 -0.39 -16.85
N ILE A 175 9.93 0.42 -17.89
CA ILE A 175 11.05 1.38 -17.96
C ILE A 175 11.00 2.38 -16.81
N THR A 176 9.81 2.91 -16.49
CA THR A 176 9.64 3.88 -15.41
C THR A 176 9.89 3.25 -14.05
N ALA A 177 9.39 2.04 -13.83
CA ALA A 177 9.54 1.29 -12.59
C ALA A 177 11.00 0.93 -12.33
N GLU A 178 11.71 0.40 -13.34
CA GLU A 178 13.15 0.13 -13.24
C GLU A 178 13.93 1.40 -12.89
N GLY A 179 13.71 2.50 -13.61
CA GLY A 179 14.40 3.76 -13.33
C GLY A 179 14.04 4.37 -11.96
N ASP A 180 12.82 4.17 -11.48
CA ASP A 180 12.40 4.59 -10.14
C ASP A 180 13.07 3.76 -9.05
N TRP A 181 13.15 2.44 -9.24
CA TRP A 181 13.82 1.53 -8.34
C TRP A 181 15.34 1.78 -8.27
N GLU A 182 15.99 2.03 -9.40
CA GLU A 182 17.40 2.44 -9.46
C GLU A 182 17.64 3.78 -8.75
N ALA A 183 16.69 4.71 -8.86
CA ALA A 183 16.75 5.99 -8.13
C ALA A 183 16.53 5.83 -6.62
N GLY A 184 16.03 4.66 -6.16
CA GLY A 184 15.87 4.31 -4.77
C GLY A 184 14.42 4.23 -4.28
N ALA A 185 13.42 4.25 -5.16
CA ALA A 185 12.04 3.97 -4.78
C ALA A 185 11.92 2.52 -4.29
N GLU A 186 11.16 2.31 -3.21
CA GLU A 186 10.95 0.98 -2.66
C GLU A 186 9.91 0.21 -3.48
N LEU A 187 8.77 0.86 -3.72
CA LEU A 187 7.63 0.33 -4.46
C LEU A 187 7.19 1.31 -5.55
N VAL A 188 6.61 0.75 -6.62
CA VAL A 188 5.90 1.50 -7.66
C VAL A 188 4.42 1.13 -7.55
N THR A 189 3.57 2.14 -7.37
CA THR A 189 2.12 1.99 -7.26
C THR A 189 1.47 2.15 -8.63
N ILE A 190 0.57 1.23 -8.99
CA ILE A 190 -0.26 1.35 -10.18
C ILE A 190 -1.54 2.09 -9.80
N GLU A 191 -1.73 3.28 -10.39
CA GLU A 191 -2.85 4.16 -10.04
C GLU A 191 -4.19 3.57 -10.50
N ALA A 192 -5.15 3.54 -9.58
CA ALA A 192 -6.57 3.23 -9.83
C ALA A 192 -7.49 4.35 -9.30
N ARG A 193 -6.92 5.45 -8.81
CA ARG A 193 -7.61 6.53 -8.11
C ARG A 193 -8.36 6.01 -6.89
N GLU A 194 -9.11 6.90 -6.26
CA GLU A 194 -10.02 6.52 -5.17
C GLU A 194 -11.24 5.75 -5.67
N SER A 195 -11.71 6.03 -6.90
CA SER A 195 -12.92 5.39 -7.43
C SER A 195 -12.70 3.93 -7.80
N GLY A 196 -11.48 3.57 -8.27
CA GLY A 196 -11.22 2.27 -8.86
C GLY A 196 -11.94 2.05 -10.19
N VAL A 197 -12.50 3.08 -10.81
CA VAL A 197 -13.37 2.94 -11.99
C VAL A 197 -12.89 3.83 -13.13
N GLY A 198 -12.74 3.25 -14.32
CA GLY A 198 -12.45 3.93 -15.58
C GLY A 198 -11.03 4.44 -15.72
N VAL A 199 -10.08 3.87 -14.98
CA VAL A 199 -8.69 4.34 -14.90
C VAL A 199 -7.72 3.18 -14.68
N GLY A 200 -6.55 3.28 -15.31
CA GLY A 200 -5.44 2.37 -15.07
C GLY A 200 -5.82 0.93 -15.40
N LEU A 201 -5.72 0.07 -14.39
CA LEU A 201 -6.00 -1.37 -14.51
C LEU A 201 -7.50 -1.69 -14.65
N PHE A 202 -8.39 -0.79 -14.23
CA PHE A 202 -9.82 -1.08 -14.16
C PHE A 202 -10.63 -0.36 -15.24
N ASP A 203 -11.68 -1.04 -15.71
CA ASP A 203 -12.60 -0.49 -16.70
C ASP A 203 -13.71 0.38 -16.09
N ALA A 204 -14.67 0.79 -16.91
CA ALA A 204 -15.76 1.67 -16.51
C ALA A 204 -16.74 1.03 -15.50
N ASP A 205 -16.67 -0.29 -15.30
CA ASP A 205 -17.43 -1.03 -14.31
C ASP A 205 -16.57 -1.38 -13.08
N GLY A 206 -15.28 -1.01 -13.11
CA GLY A 206 -14.31 -1.30 -12.07
C GLY A 206 -13.75 -2.72 -12.15
N GLU A 207 -13.99 -3.43 -13.25
CA GLU A 207 -13.49 -4.78 -13.49
C GLU A 207 -12.05 -4.73 -14.02
N CYS A 208 -11.27 -5.76 -13.71
CA CYS A 208 -9.87 -5.84 -14.09
C CYS A 208 -9.73 -6.04 -15.60
N ARG A 209 -8.90 -5.22 -16.26
CA ARG A 209 -8.52 -5.43 -17.66
C ARG A 209 -7.43 -6.49 -17.73
N GLU A 210 -7.82 -7.75 -17.83
CA GLU A 210 -6.89 -8.90 -17.85
C GLU A 210 -5.77 -8.74 -18.86
N GLU A 211 -6.06 -8.26 -20.07
CA GLU A 211 -5.05 -8.05 -21.11
C GLU A 211 -3.97 -7.04 -20.69
N VAL A 212 -4.37 -5.98 -19.98
CA VAL A 212 -3.45 -4.98 -19.43
C VAL A 212 -2.66 -5.59 -18.28
N LEU A 213 -3.33 -6.35 -17.40
CA LEU A 213 -2.67 -7.04 -16.29
C LEU A 213 -1.58 -7.98 -16.79
N GLU A 214 -1.91 -8.87 -17.72
CA GLU A 214 -0.95 -9.84 -18.29
C GLU A 214 0.20 -9.12 -18.99
N SER A 215 -0.08 -8.04 -19.72
CA SER A 215 0.97 -7.24 -20.34
C SER A 215 1.93 -6.63 -19.30
N ILE A 216 1.41 -6.11 -18.18
CA ILE A 216 2.25 -5.63 -17.07
C ILE A 216 3.11 -6.76 -16.50
N LEU A 217 2.54 -7.95 -16.32
CA LEU A 217 3.27 -9.11 -15.79
C LEU A 217 4.33 -9.65 -16.76
N GLU A 218 4.16 -9.42 -18.06
CA GLU A 218 5.16 -9.76 -19.08
C GLU A 218 6.35 -8.79 -19.07
N PHE A 219 6.10 -7.48 -18.93
CA PHE A 219 7.14 -6.46 -19.08
C PHE A 219 7.81 -6.02 -17.77
N VAL A 220 7.10 -6.03 -16.64
CA VAL A 220 7.66 -5.56 -15.36
C VAL A 220 8.48 -6.66 -14.72
N PRO A 221 9.79 -6.45 -14.46
CA PRO A 221 10.70 -7.53 -14.07
C PRO A 221 10.50 -8.00 -12.62
N ASP A 222 10.05 -7.11 -11.72
CA ASP A 222 9.83 -7.42 -10.31
C ASP A 222 8.44 -6.98 -9.83
N THR A 223 7.46 -7.84 -10.05
CA THR A 223 6.07 -7.59 -9.67
C THR A 223 5.84 -7.59 -8.16
N LYS A 224 6.78 -8.10 -7.36
CA LYS A 224 6.70 -8.02 -5.88
C LYS A 224 6.97 -6.62 -5.37
N ARG A 225 7.60 -5.75 -6.18
CA ARG A 225 7.81 -4.34 -5.87
C ARG A 225 6.72 -3.42 -6.44
N ILE A 226 5.62 -4.01 -6.89
CA ILE A 226 4.44 -3.30 -7.35
C ILE A 226 3.37 -3.29 -6.24
N MET A 227 2.80 -2.11 -6.00
CA MET A 227 1.58 -1.96 -5.23
C MET A 227 0.40 -1.66 -6.15
N TRP A 228 -0.68 -2.41 -6.01
CA TRP A 228 -1.86 -2.24 -6.85
C TRP A 228 -2.92 -1.46 -6.08
N GLU A 229 -3.30 -0.27 -6.53
CA GLU A 229 -4.46 0.40 -5.93
C GLU A 229 -5.72 -0.42 -6.21
N ALA A 230 -6.50 -0.73 -5.17
CA ALA A 230 -7.69 -1.57 -5.26
C ALA A 230 -8.74 -1.11 -4.23
N PRO A 231 -9.32 0.09 -4.42
CA PRO A 231 -10.24 0.67 -3.44
C PRO A 231 -11.52 -0.16 -3.25
N LEU A 232 -11.94 -0.96 -4.24
CA LEU A 232 -13.17 -1.74 -4.18
C LEU A 232 -12.92 -3.21 -3.81
N LYS A 233 -13.85 -3.80 -3.04
CA LYS A 233 -13.73 -5.19 -2.57
C LYS A 233 -13.48 -6.19 -3.69
N HIS A 234 -14.23 -6.11 -4.80
CA HIS A 234 -14.08 -7.09 -5.89
C HIS A 234 -12.71 -7.00 -6.57
N GLN A 235 -12.10 -5.81 -6.61
CA GLN A 235 -10.74 -5.60 -7.08
C GLN A 235 -9.71 -6.25 -6.15
N GLN A 236 -9.89 -6.06 -4.84
CA GLN A 236 -9.06 -6.72 -3.83
C GLN A 236 -9.14 -8.24 -3.98
N VAL A 237 -10.35 -8.80 -4.09
CA VAL A 237 -10.58 -10.24 -4.29
C VAL A 237 -9.91 -10.73 -5.57
N HIS A 238 -10.08 -10.00 -6.66
CA HIS A 238 -9.51 -10.33 -7.96
C HIS A 238 -7.98 -10.45 -7.87
N LEU A 239 -7.32 -9.40 -7.37
CA LEU A 239 -5.86 -9.35 -7.25
C LEU A 239 -5.34 -10.38 -6.24
N LEU A 240 -6.04 -10.61 -5.13
CA LEU A 240 -5.69 -11.67 -4.18
C LEU A 240 -5.75 -13.05 -4.83
N ARG A 241 -6.77 -13.34 -5.64
CA ARG A 241 -6.87 -14.62 -6.36
C ARG A 241 -5.80 -14.77 -7.43
N LYS A 242 -5.41 -13.68 -8.09
CA LYS A 242 -4.37 -13.68 -9.13
C LYS A 242 -2.97 -13.89 -8.55
N PHE A 243 -2.64 -13.16 -7.48
CA PHE A 243 -1.28 -13.04 -6.98
C PHE A 243 -1.02 -13.78 -5.66
N GLY A 244 -2.07 -14.15 -4.94
CA GLY A 244 -1.97 -14.68 -3.58
C GLY A 244 -2.17 -13.61 -2.50
N SER A 245 -2.13 -14.05 -1.24
CA SER A 245 -2.40 -13.21 -0.07
C SER A 245 -1.28 -12.24 0.28
N ASP A 246 -0.14 -12.32 -0.40
CA ASP A 246 1.05 -11.50 -0.27
C ASP A 246 1.14 -10.34 -1.29
N VAL A 247 0.14 -10.16 -2.15
CA VAL A 247 0.06 -8.99 -3.03
C VAL A 247 -0.03 -7.68 -2.25
N HIS A 248 0.70 -6.65 -2.69
CA HIS A 248 0.64 -5.32 -2.09
C HIS A 248 -0.56 -4.55 -2.64
N LEU A 249 -1.40 -4.03 -1.75
CA LEU A 249 -2.63 -3.33 -2.12
C LEU A 249 -2.68 -1.93 -1.54
N GLY A 250 -3.06 -0.98 -2.38
CA GLY A 250 -3.15 0.44 -2.08
C GLY A 250 -4.57 1.02 -2.18
N ASN A 251 -4.73 2.25 -1.70
CA ASN A 251 -6.02 2.95 -1.61
C ASN A 251 -7.10 2.16 -0.87
N ILE A 252 -6.71 1.38 0.13
CA ILE A 252 -7.66 0.67 0.98
C ILE A 252 -8.38 1.68 1.85
N SER A 253 -9.72 1.63 1.84
CA SER A 253 -10.54 2.45 2.72
C SER A 253 -10.23 2.10 4.17
N PRO A 254 -10.17 3.08 5.10
CA PRO A 254 -10.04 2.82 6.52
C PRO A 254 -11.00 1.74 7.04
N ASN A 255 -12.25 1.79 6.56
CA ASN A 255 -13.32 0.86 6.94
C ASN A 255 -13.12 -0.56 6.39
N ASP A 256 -12.30 -0.73 5.36
CA ASP A 256 -12.03 -2.01 4.72
C ASP A 256 -10.74 -2.67 5.22
N THR A 257 -10.03 -2.09 6.18
CA THR A 257 -8.72 -2.62 6.61
C THR A 257 -8.83 -4.04 7.17
N LEU A 258 -9.71 -4.28 8.15
CA LEU A 258 -9.96 -5.63 8.67
C LEU A 258 -10.65 -6.53 7.64
N SER A 259 -11.55 -5.96 6.84
CA SER A 259 -12.23 -6.64 5.74
C SER A 259 -11.23 -7.24 4.75
N LEU A 260 -10.19 -6.49 4.38
CA LEU A 260 -9.09 -6.96 3.55
C LEU A 260 -8.25 -8.03 4.26
N GLU A 261 -7.91 -7.85 5.53
CA GLU A 261 -7.14 -8.85 6.26
C GLU A 261 -7.89 -10.20 6.34
N THR A 262 -9.22 -10.19 6.50
CA THR A 262 -10.02 -11.43 6.42
C THR A 262 -9.97 -12.09 5.04
N LEU A 263 -9.90 -11.29 3.96
CA LEU A 263 -9.72 -11.81 2.61
C LEU A 263 -8.33 -12.48 2.45
N ARG A 264 -7.28 -11.84 2.96
CA ARG A 264 -5.91 -12.39 2.89
C ARG A 264 -5.78 -13.74 3.60
N ARG A 265 -6.53 -13.96 4.68
CA ARG A 265 -6.48 -15.18 5.51
C ARG A 265 -7.46 -16.29 5.12
N GLY A 266 -8.31 -16.05 4.13
CA GLY A 266 -9.40 -16.97 3.78
C GLY A 266 -10.52 -17.04 4.82
N LEU A 267 -10.69 -15.98 5.61
CA LEU A 267 -11.75 -15.86 6.63
C LEU A 267 -13.03 -15.22 6.09
N ARG A 268 -13.09 -14.95 4.79
CA ARG A 268 -14.24 -14.39 4.10
C ARG A 268 -14.58 -15.24 2.88
N SER A 269 -15.88 -15.38 2.59
CA SER A 269 -16.39 -16.31 1.56
C SER A 269 -15.69 -16.17 0.20
N ASP A 270 -15.34 -14.94 -0.20
CA ASP A 270 -14.72 -14.66 -1.50
C ASP A 270 -13.34 -15.34 -1.67
N THR A 271 -12.60 -15.57 -0.57
CA THR A 271 -11.27 -16.20 -0.58
C THR A 271 -11.17 -17.38 0.38
N PHE A 272 -12.31 -17.97 0.80
CA PHE A 272 -12.36 -19.09 1.75
C PHE A 272 -11.45 -20.27 1.34
N GLY A 273 -11.29 -20.48 0.03
CA GLY A 273 -10.37 -21.48 -0.53
C GLY A 273 -8.92 -21.35 -0.07
N PHE A 274 -8.45 -20.16 0.29
CA PHE A 274 -7.09 -19.96 0.84
C PHE A 274 -6.89 -20.65 2.18
N GLY A 275 -7.97 -20.86 2.95
CA GLY A 275 -7.93 -21.52 4.26
C GLY A 275 -8.06 -23.04 4.22
N ILE A 276 -8.24 -23.64 3.03
CA ILE A 276 -8.40 -25.09 2.90
C ILE A 276 -7.01 -25.74 2.93
N GLN A 277 -6.58 -26.14 4.13
CA GLN A 277 -5.38 -26.95 4.30
C GLN A 277 -5.73 -28.45 4.31
N GLU A 278 -5.02 -29.26 3.52
CA GLU A 278 -5.11 -30.72 3.63
C GLU A 278 -4.55 -31.15 4.99
N LYS A 279 -5.40 -31.68 5.87
CA LYS A 279 -4.93 -32.27 7.13
C LYS A 279 -4.18 -33.56 6.80
N PRO A 280 -2.94 -33.75 7.27
CA PRO A 280 -2.25 -35.00 7.07
C PRO A 280 -3.08 -36.14 7.67
N VAL A 281 -3.39 -37.15 6.85
CA VAL A 281 -4.08 -38.35 7.31
C VAL A 281 -3.21 -38.97 8.40
N LYS A 282 -3.71 -39.01 9.64
CA LYS A 282 -3.03 -39.74 10.71
C LYS A 282 -2.91 -41.19 10.27
N ALA A 283 -1.70 -41.63 9.94
CA ALA A 283 -1.42 -43.05 9.75
C ALA A 283 -1.71 -43.75 11.08
N ASN A 284 -2.84 -44.45 11.15
CA ASN A 284 -3.12 -45.37 12.25
C ASN A 284 -2.14 -46.54 12.12
N TYR A 285 -0.97 -46.41 12.75
CA TYR A 285 -0.12 -47.56 13.02
C TYR A 285 -0.86 -48.46 14.02
N TYR A 286 -1.65 -49.39 13.50
CA TYR A 286 -2.04 -50.57 14.26
C TYR A 286 -0.77 -51.42 14.39
N MET A 287 -0.13 -51.36 15.56
CA MET A 287 0.86 -52.35 15.97
C MET A 287 0.10 -53.66 16.21
N ILE A 288 0.30 -54.64 15.34
CA ILE A 288 -0.15 -56.03 15.51
C ILE A 288 0.97 -56.80 16.21
#